data_AF-A0A8X6XLW2-F1
#
_entry.id   AF-A0A8X6XLW2-F1
#
_cell.length_a   1.000
_cell.length_b   1.000
_cell.length_c   1.000
_cell.angle_alpha   90.00
_cell.angle_beta   90.00
_cell.angle_gamma   90.00
#
_symmetry.space_group_name_H-M   'P 1'
#
loop_
_entity.id
_entity.type
_entity.pdbx_description
1 polymer ?
#
loop_
_entity_poly.entity_id
_entity_poly.type
_entity_poly.pdbx_seq_one_letter_code
_entity_poly.pdbx_strand_id
1 'polypeptide(L)'
;MTLKNEPRAGLPSDFNDNILKAVLEQNPRQSTKCIAERLNTSQSTVIRHLEKLGKVNKLGVWVPHNLSERNKEDRLSIITSLRSQVKMEPFLNRIVTD
;
A
#
# COMPACT_ATOMS: atom_id res chain seq x y z
N MET A 1 -14.90 -27.39 -41.31
CA MET A 1 -14.76 -27.68 -39.88
C MET A 1 -13.77 -26.70 -39.28
N THR A 2 -14.21 -25.83 -38.37
CA THR A 2 -13.34 -24.88 -37.65
C THR A 2 -12.80 -25.55 -36.39
N LEU A 3 -11.49 -25.81 -36.36
CA LEU A 3 -10.77 -26.34 -35.20
C LEU A 3 -10.78 -25.30 -34.08
N LYS A 4 -11.57 -25.54 -33.02
CA LYS A 4 -11.54 -24.75 -31.79
C LYS A 4 -10.29 -25.15 -31.00
N ASN A 5 -9.34 -24.23 -30.84
CA ASN A 5 -8.25 -24.42 -29.90
C ASN A 5 -8.79 -24.25 -28.48
N GLU A 6 -8.76 -25.32 -27.68
CA GLU A 6 -9.00 -25.22 -26.25
C GLU A 6 -7.83 -24.54 -25.53
N PRO A 7 -8.06 -23.81 -24.43
CA PRO A 7 -7.00 -23.17 -23.67
C PRO A 7 -6.06 -24.26 -23.12
N ARG A 8 -4.81 -24.28 -23.60
CA ARG A 8 -3.81 -25.18 -23.04
C ARG A 8 -3.52 -24.75 -21.61
N ALA A 9 -3.63 -25.66 -20.66
CA ALA A 9 -3.09 -25.46 -19.33
C ALA A 9 -1.58 -25.21 -19.47
N GLY A 10 -1.15 -23.98 -19.17
CA GLY A 10 0.27 -23.64 -19.16
C GLY A 10 1.04 -24.46 -18.11
N LEU A 11 2.37 -24.39 -18.17
CA LEU A 11 3.22 -25.04 -17.17
C LEU A 11 2.93 -24.47 -15.77
N PRO A 12 2.74 -25.31 -14.74
CA PRO A 12 2.58 -24.84 -13.36
C PRO A 12 3.81 -24.02 -12.96
N SER A 13 3.61 -22.78 -12.53
CA SER A 13 4.70 -22.01 -11.92
C SER A 13 4.92 -22.50 -10.50
N ASP A 14 6.08 -23.06 -10.21
CA ASP A 14 6.50 -23.52 -8.87
C ASP A 14 6.79 -22.34 -7.90
N PHE A 15 6.67 -21.11 -8.39
CA PHE A 15 6.91 -19.93 -7.58
C PHE A 15 5.76 -19.67 -6.59
N ASN A 16 6.10 -19.60 -5.30
CA ASN A 16 5.13 -19.39 -4.23
C ASN A 16 4.80 -17.89 -4.03
N ASP A 17 3.61 -17.50 -4.50
CA ASP A 17 3.07 -16.14 -4.37
C ASP A 17 2.97 -15.65 -2.92
N ASN A 18 2.79 -16.55 -1.94
CA ASN A 18 2.67 -16.17 -0.53
C ASN A 18 4.01 -15.71 0.05
N ILE A 19 5.13 -16.30 -0.40
CA ILE A 19 6.47 -15.88 0.00
C ILE A 19 6.75 -14.47 -0.54
N LEU A 20 6.38 -14.22 -1.81
CA LEU A 20 6.51 -12.89 -2.40
C LEU A 20 5.69 -11.83 -1.65
N LYS A 21 4.45 -12.15 -1.24
CA LYS A 21 3.64 -11.25 -0.39
C LYS A 21 4.34 -10.95 0.94
N ALA A 22 4.86 -11.96 1.63
CA ALA A 22 5.55 -11.77 2.89
C ALA A 22 6.80 -10.87 2.77
N VAL A 23 7.53 -10.98 1.66
CA VAL A 23 8.67 -10.10 1.35
C VAL A 23 8.23 -8.64 1.17
N LEU A 24 7.13 -8.43 0.44
CA LEU A 24 6.59 -7.09 0.18
C LEU A 24 6.04 -6.41 1.44
N GLU A 25 5.40 -7.15 2.36
CA GLU A 25 4.89 -6.59 3.61
C GLU A 25 6.02 -6.12 4.55
N GLN A 26 7.18 -6.78 4.51
CA GLN A 26 8.34 -6.35 5.31
C GLN A 26 8.95 -5.05 4.79
N ASN A 27 9.06 -4.91 3.47
CA ASN A 27 9.56 -3.68 2.86
C ASN A 27 8.99 -3.51 1.44
N PRO A 28 7.96 -2.66 1.26
CA PRO A 28 7.31 -2.47 -0.03
C PRO A 28 8.14 -1.65 -1.02
N ARG A 29 9.26 -1.04 -0.59
CA ARG A 29 10.12 -0.19 -1.43
C ARG A 29 11.31 -0.93 -2.04
N GLN A 30 11.37 -2.25 -1.92
CA GLN A 30 12.46 -3.06 -2.49
C GLN A 30 12.39 -3.09 -4.02
N SER A 31 13.56 -3.13 -4.66
CA SER A 31 13.64 -3.34 -6.10
C SER A 31 13.31 -4.79 -6.45
N THR A 32 12.75 -5.01 -7.65
CA THR A 32 12.45 -6.38 -8.14
C THR A 32 13.69 -7.25 -8.23
N LYS A 33 14.87 -6.65 -8.48
CA LYS A 33 16.15 -7.35 -8.52
C LYS A 33 16.57 -7.86 -7.14
N CYS A 34 16.48 -7.01 -6.11
CA CYS A 34 16.78 -7.42 -4.73
C CYS A 34 15.83 -8.52 -4.24
N ILE A 35 14.54 -8.43 -4.58
CA ILE A 35 13.56 -9.48 -4.28
C ILE A 35 13.94 -10.78 -4.99
N ALA A 36 14.36 -10.71 -6.26
CA ALA A 36 14.76 -11.88 -7.03
C ALA A 36 15.99 -12.57 -6.44
N GLU A 37 17.01 -11.80 -6.06
CA GLU A 37 18.21 -12.30 -5.37
C GLU A 37 17.86 -12.96 -4.03
N ARG A 38 17.01 -12.31 -3.22
CA ARG A 38 16.55 -12.84 -1.93
C ARG A 38 15.75 -14.14 -2.07
N LEU A 39 14.98 -14.28 -3.15
CA LEU A 39 14.16 -15.46 -3.43
C LEU A 39 14.85 -16.48 -4.33
N ASN A 40 16.14 -16.29 -4.65
CA ASN A 40 16.90 -17.14 -5.57
C ASN A 40 16.16 -17.44 -6.88
N THR A 41 15.51 -16.43 -7.45
CA THR A 41 14.73 -16.54 -8.68
C THR A 41 15.14 -15.49 -9.70
N SER A 42 14.59 -15.57 -10.90
CA SER A 42 14.83 -14.56 -11.93
C SER A 42 14.00 -13.30 -11.66
N GLN A 43 14.54 -12.13 -12.01
CA GLN A 43 13.78 -10.87 -11.95
C GLN A 43 12.48 -10.93 -12.75
N SER A 44 12.50 -11.61 -13.91
CA SER A 44 11.33 -11.76 -14.77
C SER A 44 10.20 -12.55 -14.09
N THR A 45 10.55 -13.58 -13.31
CA THR A 45 9.60 -14.35 -12.50
C THR A 45 8.94 -13.44 -11.47
N VAL A 46 9.72 -12.64 -10.74
CA VAL A 46 9.18 -11.70 -9.76
C VAL A 46 8.21 -10.71 -10.41
N ILE A 47 8.58 -10.11 -11.55
CA ILE A 47 7.72 -9.14 -12.26
C ILE A 47 6.38 -9.78 -12.66
N ARG A 48 6.42 -10.95 -13.30
CA ARG A 48 5.20 -11.67 -13.72
C ARG A 48 4.28 -12.00 -12.54
N HIS A 49 4.86 -12.40 -11.42
CA HIS A 49 4.10 -12.73 -10.22
C HIS A 49 3.57 -11.48 -9.50
N LEU A 50 4.29 -10.34 -9.53
CA LEU A 50 3.76 -9.06 -9.07
C LEU A 50 2.55 -8.60 -9.89
N GLU A 51 2.62 -8.72 -11.22
CA GLU A 51 1.50 -8.42 -12.12
C GLU A 51 0.28 -9.31 -11.84
N LYS A 52 0.51 -10.63 -11.66
CA LYS A 52 -0.54 -11.58 -11.28
C LYS A 52 -1.20 -11.21 -9.93
N LEU A 53 -0.44 -10.67 -8.99
CA LEU A 53 -0.93 -10.19 -7.70
C LEU A 53 -1.56 -8.78 -7.74
N GLY A 54 -1.57 -8.12 -8.91
CA GLY A 54 -2.06 -6.75 -9.07
C GLY A 54 -1.21 -5.70 -8.35
N LYS A 55 0.07 -6.02 -8.08
CA LYS A 55 1.01 -5.10 -7.41
C LYS A 55 1.70 -4.23 -8.45
N VAL A 56 1.67 -2.92 -8.24
CA VAL A 56 2.29 -1.92 -9.10
C VAL A 56 3.23 -1.03 -8.28
N ASN A 57 4.32 -0.59 -8.90
CA ASN A 57 5.22 0.36 -8.25
C ASN A 57 4.56 1.75 -8.21
N LYS A 58 4.35 2.29 -7.01
CA LYS A 58 3.85 3.65 -6.79
C LYS A 58 4.95 4.47 -6.14
N LEU A 59 5.16 5.68 -6.65
CA LEU A 59 6.09 6.63 -6.04
C LEU A 59 5.60 7.01 -4.64
N GLY A 60 6.56 7.27 -3.75
CA GLY A 60 6.26 7.76 -2.41
C GLY A 60 5.62 9.14 -2.46
N VAL A 61 4.72 9.42 -1.51
CA VAL A 61 4.14 10.75 -1.32
C VAL A 61 5.15 11.64 -0.62
N TRP A 62 5.30 12.88 -1.10
CA TRP A 62 6.10 13.89 -0.42
C TRP A 62 5.40 14.38 0.84
N VAL A 63 6.11 14.36 1.97
CA VAL A 63 5.61 14.83 3.27
C VAL A 63 6.46 16.04 3.68
N PRO A 64 5.85 17.21 3.99
CA PRO A 64 6.60 18.45 4.17
C PRO A 64 7.62 18.44 5.31
N HIS A 65 7.28 17.78 6.42
CA HIS A 65 8.09 17.82 7.63
C HIS A 65 8.20 16.44 8.28
N ASN A 66 9.39 16.15 8.81
CA ASN A 66 9.59 15.02 9.69
C ASN A 66 9.15 15.40 11.11
N LEU A 67 7.96 14.98 11.50
CA LEU A 67 7.38 15.33 12.81
C LEU A 67 8.07 14.56 13.94
N SER A 68 8.43 15.27 15.02
CA SER A 68 8.80 14.63 16.29
C SER A 68 7.60 13.90 16.91
N GLU A 69 7.85 13.01 17.85
CA GLU A 69 6.77 12.27 18.52
C GLU A 69 5.80 13.21 19.25
N ARG A 70 6.34 14.19 19.98
CA ARG A 70 5.54 15.25 20.62
C ARG A 70 4.66 16.01 19.62
N ASN A 71 5.20 16.37 18.45
CA ASN A 71 4.41 17.07 17.44
C ASN A 71 3.25 16.22 16.91
N LYS A 72 3.38 14.88 16.87
CA LYS A 72 2.30 13.98 16.48
C LYS A 72 1.22 13.91 17.56
N GLU A 73 1.63 13.80 18.82
CA GLU A 73 0.74 13.78 19.99
C GLU A 73 -0.08 15.07 20.09
N ASP A 74 0.59 16.23 19.98
CA ASP A 74 -0.06 17.53 20.01
C ASP A 74 -1.10 17.67 18.89
N ARG A 75 -0.73 17.27 17.67
CA ARG A 75 -1.65 17.28 16.52
C ARG A 75 -2.86 16.37 16.75
N LEU A 76 -2.65 15.19 17.32
CA LEU A 76 -3.74 14.26 17.61
C LEU A 76 -4.69 14.85 18.66
N SER A 77 -4.15 15.43 19.73
CA SER A 77 -4.92 16.10 20.80
C SER A 77 -5.75 17.29 20.28
N ILE A 78 -5.15 18.13 19.44
CA ILE A 78 -5.85 19.25 18.81
C ILE A 78 -6.99 18.74 17.92
N ILE A 79 -6.74 17.73 17.08
CA ILE A 79 -7.75 17.18 16.17
C ILE A 79 -8.92 16.55 16.95
N THR A 80 -8.65 15.80 18.01
CA THR A 80 -9.72 15.17 18.82
C THR A 80 -10.57 16.21 19.53
N SER A 81 -9.95 17.26 20.08
CA SER A 81 -10.64 18.39 20.71
C SER A 81 -11.49 19.18 19.70
N LEU A 82 -10.94 19.54 18.54
CA LEU A 82 -11.70 20.24 17.51
C LEU A 82 -12.88 19.39 17.01
N ARG A 83 -12.69 18.08 16.85
CA ARG A 83 -13.75 17.17 16.41
C ARG A 83 -14.88 17.04 17.44
N SER A 84 -14.58 17.04 18.73
CA SER A 84 -15.61 17.00 19.77
C SER A 84 -16.38 18.33 19.84
N GLN A 85 -15.69 19.46 19.72
CA GLN A 85 -16.32 20.77 19.66
C GLN A 85 -17.31 20.90 18.50
N VAL A 86 -16.92 20.46 17.29
CA VAL A 86 -17.83 20.47 16.12
C VAL A 86 -19.09 19.61 16.34
N LYS A 87 -18.99 18.53 17.13
CA LYS A 87 -20.15 17.68 17.46
C LYS A 87 -21.08 18.30 18.50
N MET A 88 -20.51 18.99 19.49
CA MET A 88 -21.29 19.56 20.59
C MET A 88 -21.91 20.91 20.21
N GLU A 89 -21.18 21.74 19.48
CA GLU A 89 -21.55 23.09 19.11
C GLU A 89 -21.20 23.32 17.63
N PRO A 90 -22.17 23.21 16.72
CA PRO A 90 -21.98 23.57 15.32
C PRO A 90 -21.41 24.99 15.23
N PHE A 91 -20.54 25.23 14.24
CA PHE A 91 -19.85 26.51 14.10
C PHE A 91 -20.79 27.73 14.13
N LEU A 92 -22.04 27.58 13.64
CA LEU A 92 -23.06 28.62 13.63
C LEU A 92 -23.46 29.06 15.04
N ASN A 93 -23.59 28.12 15.98
CA ASN A 93 -23.96 28.42 17.37
C ASN A 93 -22.87 29.22 18.10
N ARG A 94 -21.61 29.14 17.63
CA ARG A 94 -20.50 29.93 18.17
C ARG A 94 -20.45 31.37 17.65
N ILE A 95 -21.08 31.66 16.52
CA ILE A 95 -21.05 32.99 15.89
C ILE A 95 -22.28 33.81 16.30
N VAL A 96 -23.42 33.15 16.54
CA VAL A 96 -24.64 33.79 17.01
C VAL A 96 -24.51 34.03 18.52
N THR A 97 -24.17 35.27 18.89
CA THR A 97 -24.36 35.79 20.25
C THR A 97 -25.71 36.49 20.31
N ASP A 98 -26.59 36.04 21.20
CA ASP A 98 -27.82 36.76 21.58
C ASP A 98 -27.52 38.08 22.30
#